data_AF-A0A9K3GE86-F1
#
_entry.id   AF-A0A9K3GE86-F1
#
_cell.length_a   1.000
_cell.length_b   1.000
_cell.length_c   1.000
_cell.angle_alpha   90.00
_cell.angle_beta   90.00
_cell.angle_gamma   90.00
#
_symmetry.space_group_name_H-M   'P 1'
#
loop_
_entity.id
_entity.type
_entity.pdbx_description
1 polymer ?
#
loop_
_entity_poly.entity_id
_entity_poly.type
_entity_poly.pdbx_seq_one_letter_code
_entity_poly.pdbx_strand_id
1 'polypeptide(L)'
;MPRFGYCCINLTLGRGKVSSNRSMIKATFDAKGLPYASELALKNLQDLHTIIQWNADHGIEVFRLSSDMFPWMDLYALSDLPDYPEIKRQMADTGKLIKASGQRISMHPGPFTILASLNQGVVERASYHLHQHAEILDLLGCPRSPDSAINIHIGTQQGGREEAMKRFVLAFAALDDSVKHRLTIENDDKFNLYNTEHLYHGIHKPTGIPIVFDYHHHWCNPGDQTEEDALKLAAKTWVDSGARQLCHMSSSKLKYEDETATSHRNHSDYLYSRVDPYGLDIDVEIEAKAKEKAYMRYMEEFEGVDLGPAWTDVTAEIMLEVLDGEQAEARATKRRLKAEASDSTYSQSNTGASTPSGRNGKRGHAATPTRKPKAKPRKRALRTSTVVKEESEDLNLLSGGDSVDLVSSVSESVGEMSPEQSGGSSDAYVGGETVTAPVAKRRPSRRCAEARPDYGRETEGAGIDGLDVVESDE
;
A
#
# COMPACT_ATOMS: atom_id res chain seq x y z
N MET A 1 -14.95 16.43 10.26
CA MET A 1 -14.44 16.79 8.91
C MET A 1 -13.25 15.91 8.59
N PRO A 2 -13.07 15.44 7.34
CA PRO A 2 -11.93 14.63 6.91
C PRO A 2 -10.57 15.18 7.38
N ARG A 3 -9.67 14.29 7.81
CA ARG A 3 -8.25 14.62 8.09
C ARG A 3 -7.40 14.01 7.00
N PHE A 4 -6.31 14.68 6.62
CA PHE A 4 -5.50 14.26 5.49
C PHE A 4 -4.02 14.18 5.85
N GLY A 5 -3.29 13.43 5.02
CA GLY A 5 -1.84 13.48 5.00
C GLY A 5 -1.26 12.54 3.96
N TYR A 6 0.00 12.13 4.11
CA TYR A 6 0.76 11.50 3.02
C TYR A 6 1.63 10.33 3.50
N CYS A 7 2.29 9.67 2.55
CA CYS A 7 2.97 8.39 2.81
C CYS A 7 4.51 8.44 2.69
N CYS A 8 5.17 7.90 3.70
CA CYS A 8 6.58 7.46 3.78
C CYS A 8 7.63 8.57 3.89
N ILE A 9 7.74 9.44 2.88
CA ILE A 9 8.86 10.38 2.74
C ILE A 9 8.36 11.79 2.40
N ASN A 10 9.10 12.80 2.87
CA ASN A 10 8.88 14.20 2.53
C ASN A 10 9.87 14.65 1.46
N LEU A 11 9.40 15.00 0.26
CA LEU A 11 10.25 15.37 -0.88
C LEU A 11 10.92 16.73 -0.69
N THR A 12 10.23 17.66 -0.03
CA THR A 12 10.71 19.02 0.28
C THR A 12 11.90 18.94 1.23
N LEU A 13 11.75 18.25 2.37
CA LEU A 13 12.86 17.99 3.29
C LEU A 13 13.92 17.06 2.69
N GLY A 14 13.53 16.19 1.75
CA GLY A 14 14.43 15.31 1.00
C GLY A 14 15.52 16.05 0.24
N ARG A 15 15.26 17.27 -0.24
CA ARG A 15 16.29 18.13 -0.85
C ARG A 15 17.37 18.55 0.14
N GLY A 16 16.99 18.72 1.41
CA GLY A 16 17.89 18.91 2.54
C GLY A 16 18.56 17.63 3.05
N LYS A 17 18.39 16.50 2.35
CA LYS A 17 18.89 15.15 2.71
C LYS A 17 18.25 14.53 3.95
N VAL A 18 17.10 15.05 4.38
CA VAL A 18 16.26 14.41 5.41
C VAL A 18 15.51 13.23 4.76
N SER A 19 15.64 12.04 5.33
CA SER A 19 15.04 10.81 4.80
C SER A 19 14.78 9.81 5.92
N SER A 20 13.60 9.20 5.91
CA SER A 20 13.19 8.15 6.85
C SER A 20 13.28 6.74 6.24
N ASN A 21 13.94 6.58 5.08
CA ASN A 21 13.92 5.35 4.28
C ASN A 21 15.28 4.98 3.67
N ARG A 22 16.39 5.41 4.29
CA ARG A 22 17.73 4.97 3.86
C ARG A 22 17.83 3.47 4.02
N SER A 23 18.18 2.78 2.94
CA SER A 23 18.30 1.32 2.90
C SER A 23 19.66 0.89 2.34
N MET A 24 19.86 -0.42 2.23
CA MET A 24 21.05 -1.01 1.63
C MET A 24 20.67 -2.22 0.79
N ILE A 25 21.49 -2.57 -0.21
CA ILE A 25 21.31 -3.82 -0.95
C ILE A 25 21.83 -5.02 -0.13
N LYS A 26 21.38 -6.23 -0.48
CA LYS A 26 21.75 -7.47 0.22
C LYS A 26 23.27 -7.69 0.28
N ALA A 27 23.98 -7.40 -0.81
CA ALA A 27 25.44 -7.52 -0.86
C ALA A 27 26.14 -6.61 0.16
N THR A 28 25.59 -5.40 0.39
CA THR A 28 26.12 -4.47 1.40
C THR A 28 25.80 -4.96 2.81
N PHE A 29 24.60 -5.50 3.04
CA PHE A 29 24.24 -6.12 4.31
C PHE A 29 25.16 -7.31 4.62
N ASP A 30 25.43 -8.17 3.66
CA ASP A 30 26.33 -9.33 3.84
C ASP A 30 27.78 -8.89 4.13
N ALA A 31 28.22 -7.77 3.57
CA ALA A 31 29.56 -7.25 3.77
C ALA A 31 29.73 -6.45 5.08
N LYS A 32 28.72 -5.68 5.48
CA LYS A 32 28.81 -4.73 6.61
C LYS A 32 27.99 -5.12 7.84
N GLY A 33 27.02 -6.00 7.69
CA GLY A 33 26.19 -6.55 8.77
C GLY A 33 25.35 -5.53 9.53
N LEU A 34 24.93 -5.94 10.73
CA LEU A 34 24.11 -5.16 11.65
C LEU A 34 24.68 -3.78 12.01
N PRO A 35 26.00 -3.56 12.16
CA PRO A 35 26.53 -2.22 12.45
C PRO A 35 26.11 -1.16 11.43
N TYR A 36 26.13 -1.48 10.14
CA TYR A 36 25.70 -0.52 9.11
C TYR A 36 24.18 -0.42 9.00
N ALA A 37 23.44 -1.50 9.27
CA ALA A 37 21.97 -1.44 9.37
C ALA A 37 21.53 -0.52 10.50
N SER A 38 22.20 -0.62 11.65
CA SER A 38 21.99 0.21 12.84
C SER A 38 22.26 1.68 12.56
N GLU A 39 23.39 2.00 11.91
CA GLU A 39 23.73 3.37 11.52
C GLU A 39 22.64 4.01 10.63
N LEU A 40 22.16 3.27 9.62
CA LEU A 40 21.11 3.76 8.73
C LEU A 40 19.76 3.89 9.44
N ALA A 41 19.38 2.91 10.26
CA ALA A 41 18.16 2.97 11.05
C ALA A 41 18.15 4.17 12.00
N LEU A 42 19.24 4.40 12.73
CA LEU A 42 19.36 5.56 13.61
C LEU A 42 19.22 6.89 12.85
N LYS A 43 19.86 7.03 11.68
CA LYS A 43 19.72 8.21 10.82
C LYS A 43 18.28 8.40 10.32
N ASN A 44 17.61 7.32 9.93
CA ASN A 44 16.21 7.36 9.51
C ASN A 44 15.29 7.86 10.63
N LEU A 45 15.54 7.45 11.88
CA LEU A 45 14.73 7.84 13.03
C LEU A 45 14.98 9.29 13.48
N GLN A 46 16.23 9.76 13.38
CA GLN A 46 16.56 11.18 13.61
C GLN A 46 15.82 12.09 12.62
N ASP A 47 15.77 11.68 11.36
CA ASP A 47 15.04 12.41 10.33
C ASP A 47 13.52 12.24 10.42
N LEU A 48 13.04 11.09 10.90
CA LEU A 48 11.62 10.90 11.19
C LEU A 48 11.13 11.95 12.18
N HIS A 49 11.88 12.24 13.25
CA HIS A 49 11.53 13.31 14.18
C HIS A 49 11.37 14.67 13.48
N THR A 50 12.27 14.98 12.54
CA THR A 50 12.20 16.21 11.75
C THR A 50 10.96 16.25 10.86
N ILE A 51 10.61 15.12 10.22
CA ILE A 51 9.41 14.98 9.40
C ILE A 51 8.14 15.14 10.24
N ILE A 52 8.06 14.49 11.40
CA ILE A 52 6.89 14.60 12.30
C ILE A 52 6.70 16.04 12.78
N GLN A 53 7.79 16.75 13.12
CA GLN A 53 7.70 18.16 13.50
C GLN A 53 7.19 19.01 12.34
N TRP A 54 7.76 18.81 11.15
CA TRP A 54 7.36 19.55 9.97
C TRP A 54 5.88 19.32 9.63
N ASN A 55 5.41 18.08 9.74
CA ASN A 55 4.00 17.76 9.55
C ASN A 55 3.10 18.55 10.53
N ALA A 56 3.47 18.60 11.80
CA ALA A 56 2.74 19.37 12.81
C ALA A 56 2.70 20.86 12.46
N ASP A 57 3.80 21.41 11.96
CA ASP A 57 3.91 22.82 11.56
C ASP A 57 3.09 23.14 10.29
N HIS A 58 2.74 22.14 9.48
CA HIS A 58 2.00 22.28 8.22
C HIS A 58 0.59 21.67 8.27
N GLY A 59 0.09 21.38 9.47
CA GLY A 59 -1.27 20.87 9.67
C GLY A 59 -1.53 19.49 9.10
N ILE A 60 -0.49 18.67 8.91
CA ILE A 60 -0.61 17.30 8.43
C ILE A 60 -0.95 16.40 9.61
N GLU A 61 -2.14 15.82 9.57
CA GLU A 61 -2.72 15.07 10.68
C GLU A 61 -2.56 13.55 10.54
N VAL A 62 -2.31 13.06 9.32
CA VAL A 62 -2.19 11.62 9.01
C VAL A 62 -0.83 11.36 8.37
N PHE A 63 -0.09 10.37 8.85
CA PHE A 63 1.21 10.06 8.24
C PHE A 63 1.52 8.56 8.30
N ARG A 64 1.73 7.97 7.12
CA ARG A 64 2.21 6.59 7.03
C ARG A 64 3.72 6.54 7.08
N LEU A 65 4.27 5.78 8.01
CA LEU A 65 5.72 5.59 8.11
C LEU A 65 6.24 4.66 7.00
N SER A 66 7.51 4.83 6.64
CA SER A 66 8.19 3.92 5.71
C SER A 66 8.54 2.59 6.38
N SER A 67 8.20 1.46 5.76
CA SER A 67 8.70 0.14 6.16
C SER A 67 10.22 -0.03 5.99
N ASP A 68 10.86 0.82 5.19
CA ASP A 68 12.31 0.78 4.93
C ASP A 68 13.14 1.49 6.01
N MET A 69 12.51 2.03 7.07
CA MET A 69 13.22 2.77 8.11
C MET A 69 14.23 1.90 8.88
N PHE A 70 14.00 0.59 8.94
CA PHE A 70 14.95 -0.42 9.43
C PHE A 70 15.36 -1.35 8.28
N PRO A 71 16.56 -1.17 7.68
CA PRO A 71 16.97 -1.94 6.52
C PRO A 71 17.09 -3.42 6.85
N TRP A 72 16.42 -4.30 6.08
CA TRP A 72 16.44 -5.76 6.28
C TRP A 72 15.95 -6.25 7.64
N MET A 73 15.00 -5.54 8.27
CA MET A 73 14.47 -5.92 9.60
C MET A 73 13.85 -7.32 9.68
N ASP A 74 13.60 -7.98 8.55
CA ASP A 74 13.19 -9.39 8.50
C ASP A 74 14.30 -10.39 8.85
N LEU A 75 15.56 -9.92 8.98
CA LEU A 75 16.73 -10.78 9.18
C LEU A 75 17.33 -10.71 10.59
N TYR A 76 16.80 -9.87 11.46
CA TYR A 76 17.31 -9.64 12.82
C TYR A 76 16.22 -9.09 13.74
N ALA A 77 16.37 -9.25 15.06
CA ALA A 77 15.50 -8.55 16.01
C ALA A 77 15.99 -7.10 16.13
N LEU A 78 15.09 -6.12 16.30
CA LEU A 78 15.52 -4.71 16.43
C LEU A 78 16.53 -4.52 17.57
N SER A 79 16.40 -5.33 18.62
CA SER A 79 17.32 -5.36 19.76
C SER A 79 18.75 -5.80 19.47
N ASP A 80 18.99 -6.44 18.33
CA ASP A 80 20.32 -6.89 17.91
C ASP A 80 21.15 -5.75 17.31
N LEU A 81 20.52 -4.61 16.99
CA LEU A 81 21.21 -3.45 16.44
C LEU A 81 22.15 -2.83 17.50
N PRO A 82 23.44 -2.57 17.17
CA PRO A 82 24.37 -1.97 18.11
C PRO A 82 23.92 -0.65 18.74
N ASP A 83 23.19 0.19 17.99
CA ASP A 83 22.68 1.48 18.47
C ASP A 83 21.27 1.37 19.08
N TYR A 84 20.77 0.16 19.36
CA TYR A 84 19.41 -0.06 19.88
C TYR A 84 19.06 0.79 21.11
N PRO A 85 19.95 1.03 22.10
CA PRO A 85 19.65 1.94 23.20
C PRO A 85 19.32 3.37 22.76
N GLU A 86 20.05 3.91 21.77
CA GLU A 86 19.82 5.25 21.24
C GLU A 86 18.61 5.27 20.31
N ILE A 87 18.41 4.23 19.50
CA ILE A 87 17.20 4.02 18.68
C ILE A 87 15.95 4.09 19.57
N LYS A 88 15.92 3.33 20.69
CA LYS A 88 14.80 3.36 21.63
C LYS A 88 14.55 4.75 22.21
N ARG A 89 15.62 5.48 22.56
CA ARG A 89 15.50 6.85 23.07
C ARG A 89 14.91 7.79 22.02
N GLN A 90 15.41 7.75 20.80
CA GLN A 90 14.95 8.58 19.69
C GLN A 90 13.48 8.29 19.33
N MET A 91 13.08 7.01 19.31
CA MET A 91 11.70 6.62 19.05
C MET A 91 10.76 7.07 20.17
N ALA A 92 11.16 6.95 21.43
CA ALA A 92 10.36 7.46 22.55
C ALA A 92 10.20 8.99 22.50
N ASP A 93 11.25 9.74 22.14
CA ASP A 93 11.19 11.20 21.98
C ASP A 93 10.29 11.61 20.79
N THR A 94 10.43 10.92 19.65
CA THR A 94 9.56 11.11 18.48
C THR A 94 8.10 10.76 18.80
N GLY A 95 7.88 9.70 19.60
CA GLY A 95 6.57 9.29 20.08
C GLY A 95 5.85 10.35 20.91
N LYS A 96 6.58 11.05 21.79
CA LYS A 96 6.04 12.19 22.54
C LYS A 96 5.58 13.30 21.60
N LEU A 97 6.36 13.57 20.54
CA LEU A 97 6.00 14.58 19.55
C LEU A 97 4.76 14.17 18.75
N ILE A 98 4.68 12.93 18.26
CA ILE A 98 3.49 12.37 17.58
C ILE A 98 2.24 12.58 18.43
N LYS A 99 2.31 12.21 19.72
CA LYS A 99 1.20 12.36 20.66
C LYS A 99 0.84 13.82 20.89
N ALA A 100 1.83 14.71 21.04
CA ALA A 100 1.61 16.13 21.27
C ALA A 100 0.99 16.84 20.06
N SER A 101 1.35 16.43 18.83
CA SER A 101 0.78 16.99 17.60
C SER A 101 -0.57 16.40 17.22
N GLY A 102 -1.01 15.30 17.85
CA GLY A 102 -2.25 14.60 17.51
C GLY A 102 -2.20 13.88 16.16
N GLN A 103 -1.00 13.60 15.63
CA GLN A 103 -0.83 12.93 14.35
C GLN A 103 -1.22 11.46 14.46
N ARG A 104 -2.03 10.99 13.50
CA ARG A 104 -2.31 9.57 13.30
C ARG A 104 -1.17 8.92 12.51
N ILE A 105 -0.64 7.83 13.02
CA ILE A 105 0.51 7.13 12.44
C ILE A 105 0.14 5.72 12.03
N SER A 106 0.43 5.35 10.78
CA SER A 106 0.19 4.01 10.25
C SER A 106 1.44 3.44 9.60
N MET A 107 1.39 2.15 9.21
CA MET A 107 2.35 1.54 8.32
C MET A 107 1.65 0.64 7.30
N HIS A 108 2.25 0.47 6.13
CA HIS A 108 1.75 -0.45 5.11
C HIS A 108 2.90 -1.33 4.59
N PRO A 109 3.12 -2.51 5.20
CA PRO A 109 4.08 -3.49 4.71
C PRO A 109 3.88 -3.80 3.22
N GLY A 110 4.98 -3.95 2.49
CA GLY A 110 4.96 -4.18 1.04
C GLY A 110 4.29 -5.49 0.61
N PRO A 111 4.12 -5.71 -0.72
CA PRO A 111 3.29 -6.75 -1.32
C PRO A 111 3.77 -8.20 -1.09
N PHE A 112 4.93 -8.37 -0.45
CA PHE A 112 5.46 -9.69 -0.08
C PHE A 112 4.89 -10.22 1.25
N THR A 113 4.17 -9.38 1.99
CA THR A 113 3.51 -9.73 3.26
C THR A 113 2.20 -10.46 3.00
N ILE A 114 2.26 -11.75 2.67
CA ILE A 114 1.11 -12.55 2.22
C ILE A 114 0.76 -13.63 3.25
N LEU A 115 -0.13 -13.31 4.20
CA LEU A 115 -0.63 -14.26 5.20
C LEU A 115 -1.47 -15.40 4.59
N ALA A 116 -2.12 -15.16 3.45
CA ALA A 116 -2.97 -16.13 2.76
C ALA A 116 -2.19 -17.10 1.83
N SER A 117 -0.85 -17.10 1.89
CA SER A 117 0.00 -17.92 1.02
C SER A 117 -0.22 -19.43 1.23
N LEU A 118 -0.03 -20.23 0.17
CA LEU A 118 0.05 -21.70 0.29
C LEU A 118 1.41 -22.17 0.82
N ASN A 119 2.43 -21.32 0.77
CA ASN A 119 3.77 -21.62 1.24
C ASN A 119 3.91 -21.15 2.69
N GLN A 120 4.01 -22.10 3.63
CA GLN A 120 4.11 -21.83 5.06
C GLN A 120 5.27 -20.89 5.42
N GLY A 121 6.43 -21.04 4.75
CA GLY A 121 7.56 -20.14 4.99
C GLY A 121 7.30 -18.69 4.56
N VAL A 122 6.39 -18.44 3.62
CA VAL A 122 5.93 -17.07 3.30
C VAL A 122 5.04 -16.54 4.42
N VAL A 123 4.16 -17.37 4.98
CA VAL A 123 3.29 -16.99 6.10
C VAL A 123 4.11 -16.66 7.35
N GLU A 124 5.12 -17.47 7.66
CA GLU A 124 6.03 -17.24 8.78
C GLU A 124 6.80 -15.92 8.65
N ARG A 125 7.38 -15.66 7.47
CA ARG A 125 8.06 -14.38 7.19
C ARG A 125 7.12 -13.19 7.23
N ALA A 126 5.91 -13.32 6.68
CA ALA A 126 4.91 -12.27 6.75
C ALA A 126 4.50 -11.98 8.21
N SER A 127 4.34 -13.02 9.03
CA SER A 127 4.01 -12.88 10.45
C SER A 127 5.13 -12.18 11.22
N TYR A 128 6.39 -12.55 10.97
CA TYR A 128 7.56 -11.88 11.55
C TYR A 128 7.67 -10.41 11.09
N HIS A 129 7.48 -10.14 9.80
CA HIS A 129 7.50 -8.78 9.26
C HIS A 129 6.41 -7.91 9.91
N LEU A 130 5.21 -8.45 10.12
CA LEU A 130 4.13 -7.74 10.84
C LEU A 130 4.46 -7.51 12.31
N HIS A 131 5.10 -8.48 12.98
CA HIS A 131 5.60 -8.31 14.34
C HIS A 131 6.59 -7.13 14.43
N GLN A 132 7.54 -7.05 13.50
CA GLN A 132 8.50 -5.94 13.43
C GLN A 132 7.81 -4.57 13.29
N HIS A 133 6.77 -4.48 12.46
CA HIS A 133 5.98 -3.25 12.33
C HIS A 133 5.25 -2.89 13.63
N ALA A 134 4.69 -3.89 14.33
CA ALA A 134 4.05 -3.67 15.62
C ALA A 134 5.07 -3.24 16.70
N GLU A 135 6.28 -3.80 16.71
CA GLU A 135 7.35 -3.38 17.61
C GLU A 135 7.76 -1.92 17.34
N ILE A 136 7.87 -1.51 16.08
CA ILE A 136 8.16 -0.12 15.70
C ILE A 136 7.11 0.84 16.29
N LEU A 137 5.82 0.51 16.13
CA LEU A 137 4.73 1.32 16.67
C LEU A 137 4.70 1.30 18.21
N ASP A 138 5.03 0.17 18.84
CA ASP A 138 5.17 0.08 20.30
C ASP A 138 6.33 0.96 20.81
N LEU A 139 7.48 1.01 20.12
CA LEU A 139 8.63 1.85 20.45
C LEU A 139 8.35 3.35 20.29
N LEU A 140 7.48 3.72 19.35
CA LEU A 140 6.96 5.09 19.22
C LEU A 140 5.87 5.41 20.26
N GLY A 141 5.42 4.44 21.06
CA GLY A 141 4.33 4.62 22.02
C GLY A 141 2.96 4.82 21.36
N CYS A 142 2.79 4.38 20.12
CA CYS A 142 1.54 4.44 19.38
C CYS A 142 0.51 3.44 19.96
N PRO A 143 -0.80 3.74 19.94
CA PRO A 143 -1.81 2.87 20.50
C PRO A 143 -1.83 1.48 19.87
N ARG A 144 -2.17 0.47 20.68
CA ARG A 144 -2.49 -0.91 20.23
C ARG A 144 -3.94 -0.97 19.77
N SER A 145 -4.24 -0.25 18.70
CA SER A 145 -5.57 -0.21 18.08
C SER A 145 -5.44 0.13 16.59
N PRO A 146 -6.52 0.01 15.80
CA PRO A 146 -6.53 0.42 14.39
C PRO A 146 -6.25 1.91 14.17
N ASP A 147 -6.27 2.73 15.23
CA ASP A 147 -5.80 4.13 15.15
C ASP A 147 -4.32 4.20 14.73
N SER A 148 -3.53 3.17 15.06
CA SER A 148 -2.20 2.94 14.49
C SER A 148 -2.16 1.71 13.59
N ALA A 149 -2.82 1.83 12.43
CA ALA A 149 -3.03 0.73 11.51
C ALA A 149 -1.72 0.15 10.95
N ILE A 150 -1.66 -1.18 10.87
CA ILE A 150 -0.72 -1.91 10.01
C ILE A 150 -1.56 -2.47 8.86
N ASN A 151 -1.58 -1.78 7.73
CA ASN A 151 -2.44 -2.12 6.61
C ASN A 151 -1.79 -3.15 5.69
N ILE A 152 -2.55 -4.15 5.22
CA ILE A 152 -2.08 -5.09 4.19
C ILE A 152 -3.21 -5.48 3.23
N HIS A 153 -2.84 -5.87 2.01
CA HIS A 153 -3.77 -6.62 1.16
C HIS A 153 -3.75 -8.11 1.52
N ILE A 154 -4.81 -8.83 1.14
CA ILE A 154 -4.81 -10.31 1.16
C ILE A 154 -3.78 -10.86 0.16
N GLY A 155 -3.56 -10.14 -0.96
CA GLY A 155 -2.43 -10.30 -1.88
C GLY A 155 -2.42 -11.57 -2.76
N THR A 156 -3.31 -12.53 -2.53
CA THR A 156 -3.38 -13.77 -3.31
C THR A 156 -4.78 -14.36 -3.33
N GLN A 157 -5.11 -15.06 -4.43
CA GLN A 157 -6.32 -15.89 -4.56
C GLN A 157 -5.96 -17.35 -4.91
N GLN A 158 -4.74 -17.78 -4.59
CA GLN A 158 -4.30 -19.16 -4.85
C GLN A 158 -5.26 -20.16 -4.20
N GLY A 159 -5.74 -21.13 -4.98
CA GLY A 159 -6.77 -22.08 -4.55
C GLY A 159 -8.20 -21.52 -4.54
N GLY A 160 -8.41 -20.30 -5.05
CA GLY A 160 -9.68 -19.57 -5.02
C GLY A 160 -9.75 -18.56 -3.87
N ARG A 161 -10.55 -17.49 -4.06
CA ARG A 161 -10.70 -16.40 -3.07
C ARG A 161 -11.19 -16.91 -1.71
N GLU A 162 -12.18 -17.80 -1.69
CA GLU A 162 -12.72 -18.35 -0.44
C GLU A 162 -11.65 -19.10 0.36
N GLU A 163 -10.88 -19.98 -0.28
CA GLU A 163 -9.83 -20.75 0.40
C GLU A 163 -8.65 -19.88 0.82
N ALA A 164 -8.30 -18.86 0.04
CA ALA A 164 -7.29 -17.89 0.43
C ALA A 164 -7.72 -17.06 1.65
N MET A 165 -8.98 -16.61 1.71
CA MET A 165 -9.51 -15.91 2.89
C MET A 165 -9.55 -16.82 4.12
N LYS A 166 -9.94 -18.10 4.00
CA LYS A 166 -9.87 -19.06 5.12
C LYS A 166 -8.45 -19.20 5.66
N ARG A 167 -7.45 -19.32 4.78
CA ARG A 167 -6.04 -19.36 5.20
C ARG A 167 -5.61 -18.08 5.90
N PHE A 168 -6.03 -16.92 5.37
CA PHE A 168 -5.77 -15.64 6.02
C PHE A 168 -6.32 -15.62 7.45
N VAL A 169 -7.58 -16.01 7.65
CA VAL A 169 -8.24 -16.04 8.96
C VAL A 169 -7.49 -16.96 9.94
N LEU A 170 -7.05 -18.13 9.47
CA LEU A 170 -6.25 -19.06 10.29
C LEU A 170 -4.88 -18.47 10.66
N ALA A 171 -4.19 -17.85 9.70
CA ALA A 171 -2.90 -17.21 9.95
C ALA A 171 -3.05 -16.02 10.91
N PHE A 172 -4.09 -15.20 10.74
CA PHE A 172 -4.40 -14.08 11.62
C PHE A 172 -4.57 -14.50 13.08
N ALA A 173 -5.28 -15.61 13.32
CA ALA A 173 -5.50 -16.12 14.68
C ALA A 173 -4.20 -16.47 15.41
N ALA A 174 -3.13 -16.81 14.66
CA ALA A 174 -1.81 -17.15 15.20
C ALA A 174 -0.88 -15.93 15.39
N LEU A 175 -1.28 -14.73 14.97
CA LEU A 175 -0.48 -13.52 15.15
C LEU A 175 -0.47 -13.06 16.61
N ASP A 176 0.58 -12.32 16.98
CA ASP A 176 0.68 -11.67 18.28
C ASP A 176 -0.42 -10.63 18.47
N ASP A 177 -0.85 -10.43 19.72
CA ASP A 177 -1.89 -9.46 20.07
C ASP A 177 -1.53 -8.04 19.64
N SER A 178 -0.25 -7.65 19.71
CA SER A 178 0.21 -6.32 19.27
C SER A 178 -0.06 -6.08 17.77
N VAL A 179 0.06 -7.14 16.96
CA VAL A 179 -0.27 -7.12 15.53
C VAL A 179 -1.79 -7.18 15.34
N LYS A 180 -2.48 -8.14 15.97
CA LYS A 180 -3.93 -8.34 15.78
C LYS A 180 -4.75 -7.10 16.09
N HIS A 181 -4.37 -6.32 17.11
CA HIS A 181 -5.08 -5.08 17.45
C HIS A 181 -4.85 -3.93 16.47
N ARG A 182 -3.82 -4.00 15.62
CA ARG A 182 -3.46 -2.94 14.66
C ARG A 182 -3.71 -3.31 13.21
N LEU A 183 -3.77 -4.60 12.90
CA LEU A 183 -3.88 -5.07 11.53
C LEU A 183 -5.17 -4.56 10.89
N THR A 184 -5.05 -4.01 9.69
CA THR A 184 -6.17 -3.66 8.83
C THR A 184 -5.98 -4.30 7.46
N ILE A 185 -7.08 -4.45 6.72
CA ILE A 185 -7.07 -4.98 5.35
C ILE A 185 -7.65 -3.98 4.38
N GLU A 186 -7.20 -4.00 3.14
CA GLU A 186 -7.61 -3.03 2.12
C GLU A 186 -8.12 -3.69 0.84
N ASN A 187 -9.15 -3.09 0.23
CA ASN A 187 -9.64 -3.49 -1.09
C ASN A 187 -8.56 -3.27 -2.15
N ASP A 188 -8.54 -4.15 -3.15
CA ASP A 188 -7.44 -4.30 -4.11
C ASP A 188 -7.87 -3.87 -5.52
N ASP A 189 -6.94 -3.27 -6.27
CA ASP A 189 -7.18 -2.75 -7.62
C ASP A 189 -7.41 -3.82 -8.70
N LYS A 190 -7.06 -5.09 -8.42
CA LYS A 190 -7.22 -6.17 -9.40
C LYS A 190 -8.59 -6.79 -9.27
N PHE A 191 -9.33 -6.80 -10.37
CA PHE A 191 -10.66 -7.42 -10.46
C PHE A 191 -10.71 -8.89 -9.97
N ASN A 192 -9.61 -9.63 -10.14
CA ASN A 192 -9.52 -11.02 -9.72
C ASN A 192 -9.13 -11.20 -8.24
N LEU A 193 -8.90 -10.12 -7.49
CA LEU A 193 -8.62 -10.12 -6.06
C LEU A 193 -9.88 -9.69 -5.28
N TYR A 194 -9.75 -8.78 -4.32
CA TYR A 194 -10.75 -8.55 -3.28
C TYR A 194 -11.25 -7.11 -3.28
N ASN A 195 -12.54 -6.93 -3.52
CA ASN A 195 -13.23 -5.66 -3.24
C ASN A 195 -13.72 -5.64 -1.77
N THR A 196 -14.33 -4.53 -1.36
CA THR A 196 -14.81 -4.30 0.02
C THR A 196 -15.81 -5.36 0.49
N GLU A 197 -16.74 -5.80 -0.35
CA GLU A 197 -17.72 -6.83 0.00
C GLU A 197 -17.03 -8.17 0.34
N HIS A 198 -16.06 -8.60 -0.48
CA HIS A 198 -15.31 -9.82 -0.20
C HIS A 198 -14.60 -9.74 1.16
N LEU A 199 -13.95 -8.60 1.44
CA LEU A 199 -13.24 -8.40 2.71
C LEU A 199 -14.20 -8.37 3.90
N TYR A 200 -15.35 -7.71 3.76
CA TYR A 200 -16.36 -7.64 4.81
C TYR A 200 -16.89 -9.03 5.18
N HIS A 201 -17.30 -9.81 4.18
CA HIS A 201 -17.91 -11.11 4.40
C HIS A 201 -16.89 -12.20 4.76
N GLY A 202 -15.74 -12.22 4.09
CA GLY A 202 -14.77 -13.30 4.19
C GLY A 202 -13.69 -13.11 5.25
N ILE A 203 -13.39 -11.87 5.65
CA ILE A 203 -12.33 -11.57 6.62
C ILE A 203 -12.86 -10.84 7.84
N HIS A 204 -13.53 -9.69 7.68
CA HIS A 204 -13.97 -8.89 8.82
C HIS A 204 -14.94 -9.67 9.73
N LYS A 205 -16.03 -10.24 9.19
CA LYS A 205 -17.00 -10.99 10.01
C LYS A 205 -16.39 -12.08 10.90
N PRO A 206 -15.45 -12.93 10.43
CA PRO A 206 -14.82 -13.92 11.29
C PRO A 206 -13.69 -13.40 12.20
N THR A 207 -13.14 -12.21 11.97
CA THR A 207 -11.91 -11.75 12.67
C THR A 207 -12.04 -10.43 13.43
N GLY A 208 -13.02 -9.60 13.09
CA GLY A 208 -13.14 -8.22 13.55
C GLY A 208 -12.18 -7.23 12.89
N ILE A 209 -11.32 -7.66 11.96
CA ILE A 209 -10.30 -6.79 11.34
C ILE A 209 -10.98 -5.63 10.58
N PRO A 210 -10.61 -4.37 10.82
CA PRO A 210 -11.14 -3.24 10.08
C PRO A 210 -10.66 -3.21 8.62
N ILE A 211 -11.50 -2.63 7.77
CA ILE A 211 -11.25 -2.47 6.35
C ILE A 211 -10.85 -1.03 6.07
N VAL A 212 -9.63 -0.81 5.60
CA VAL A 212 -9.23 0.44 4.96
C VAL A 212 -9.88 0.49 3.59
N PHE A 213 -10.60 1.58 3.32
CA PHE A 213 -11.20 1.80 2.01
C PHE A 213 -10.26 2.63 1.13
N ASP A 214 -9.79 2.04 0.04
CA ASP A 214 -9.09 2.76 -1.01
C ASP A 214 -10.03 3.11 -2.18
N TYR A 215 -10.18 4.41 -2.41
CA TYR A 215 -11.05 4.97 -3.44
C TYR A 215 -10.59 4.60 -4.86
N HIS A 216 -9.27 4.61 -5.12
CA HIS A 216 -8.71 4.32 -6.43
C HIS A 216 -8.82 2.82 -6.77
N HIS A 217 -8.57 1.96 -5.79
CA HIS A 217 -8.75 0.53 -5.90
C HIS A 217 -10.23 0.18 -6.10
N HIS A 218 -11.15 0.84 -5.40
CA HIS A 218 -12.59 0.67 -5.63
C HIS A 218 -12.98 1.09 -7.04
N TRP A 219 -12.48 2.23 -7.55
CA TRP A 219 -12.72 2.63 -8.94
C TRP A 219 -12.23 1.58 -9.95
N CYS A 220 -11.11 0.90 -9.67
CA CYS A 220 -10.59 -0.19 -10.51
C CYS A 220 -11.37 -1.51 -10.35
N ASN A 221 -11.90 -1.79 -9.16
CA ASN A 221 -12.53 -3.06 -8.79
C ASN A 221 -13.75 -2.83 -7.87
N PRO A 222 -14.84 -2.24 -8.38
CA PRO A 222 -15.97 -1.83 -7.54
C PRO A 222 -16.85 -3.00 -7.09
N GLY A 223 -16.75 -4.15 -7.78
CA GLY A 223 -17.76 -5.19 -7.68
C GLY A 223 -19.13 -4.66 -8.11
N ASP A 224 -20.14 -4.95 -7.28
CA ASP A 224 -21.53 -4.50 -7.51
C ASP A 224 -21.91 -3.31 -6.61
N GLN A 225 -20.96 -2.75 -5.83
CA GLN A 225 -21.23 -1.66 -4.89
C GLN A 225 -20.92 -0.28 -5.50
N THR A 226 -21.73 0.72 -5.15
CA THR A 226 -21.35 2.12 -5.33
C THR A 226 -20.18 2.47 -4.40
N GLU A 227 -19.47 3.56 -4.70
CA GLU A 227 -18.40 4.07 -3.83
C GLU A 227 -18.92 4.38 -2.42
N GLU A 228 -20.07 5.08 -2.32
CA GLU A 228 -20.71 5.40 -1.05
C GLU A 228 -21.07 4.14 -0.23
N ASP A 229 -21.68 3.14 -0.87
CA ASP A 229 -22.07 1.89 -0.19
C ASP A 229 -20.84 1.11 0.29
N ALA A 230 -19.79 1.05 -0.52
CA ALA A 230 -18.55 0.37 -0.17
C ALA A 230 -17.83 1.10 0.98
N LEU A 231 -17.68 2.43 0.90
CA LEU A 231 -17.10 3.25 1.96
C LEU A 231 -17.86 3.09 3.29
N LYS A 232 -19.19 3.16 3.25
CA LYS A 232 -20.03 2.99 4.44
C LYS A 232 -20.00 1.56 4.98
N LEU A 233 -19.82 0.56 4.12
CA LEU A 233 -19.62 -0.83 4.55
C LEU A 233 -18.28 -0.99 5.27
N ALA A 234 -17.19 -0.44 4.72
CA ALA A 234 -15.89 -0.41 5.37
C ALA A 234 -15.96 0.34 6.71
N ALA A 235 -16.64 1.48 6.78
CA ALA A 235 -16.74 2.29 8.01
C ALA A 235 -17.36 1.54 9.19
N LYS A 236 -18.33 0.64 8.92
CA LYS A 236 -18.95 -0.21 9.96
C LYS A 236 -17.93 -1.09 10.68
N THR A 237 -16.83 -1.44 10.02
CA THR A 237 -15.80 -2.33 10.58
C THR A 237 -14.90 -1.66 11.60
N TRP A 238 -14.97 -0.33 11.74
CA TRP A 238 -14.13 0.46 12.65
C TRP A 238 -14.84 0.80 13.97
N VAL A 239 -16.17 0.72 14.01
CA VAL A 239 -17.00 1.21 15.13
C VAL A 239 -16.59 0.61 16.47
N ASP A 240 -16.38 -0.71 16.52
CA ASP A 240 -16.04 -1.42 17.76
C ASP A 240 -14.67 -1.03 18.32
N SER A 241 -13.76 -0.55 17.46
CA SER A 241 -12.44 -0.08 17.90
C SER A 241 -12.44 1.34 18.46
N GLY A 242 -13.49 2.11 18.19
CA GLY A 242 -13.56 3.56 18.48
C GLY A 242 -12.61 4.43 17.64
N ALA A 243 -11.79 3.82 16.78
CA ALA A 243 -10.90 4.55 15.89
C ALA A 243 -11.67 5.10 14.68
N ARG A 244 -11.19 6.23 14.16
CA ARG A 244 -11.69 6.81 12.94
C ARG A 244 -11.31 5.93 11.74
N GLN A 245 -12.20 5.76 10.76
CA GLN A 245 -11.86 4.98 9.58
C GLN A 245 -10.66 5.60 8.86
N LEU A 246 -9.65 4.77 8.56
CA LEU A 246 -8.58 5.13 7.63
C LEU A 246 -9.01 4.78 6.21
N CYS A 247 -8.77 5.70 5.29
CA CYS A 247 -9.00 5.56 3.86
C CYS A 247 -7.72 5.92 3.11
N HIS A 248 -7.58 5.36 1.90
CA HIS A 248 -6.52 5.74 0.98
C HIS A 248 -7.12 6.40 -0.25
N MET A 249 -6.43 7.41 -0.78
CA MET A 249 -6.85 8.08 -2.00
C MET A 249 -5.67 8.26 -2.94
N SER A 250 -5.90 7.94 -4.21
CA SER A 250 -4.97 8.17 -5.30
C SER A 250 -5.71 8.56 -6.57
N SER A 251 -4.97 8.86 -7.63
CA SER A 251 -5.51 9.14 -8.96
C SER A 251 -4.72 8.37 -10.02
N SER A 252 -5.35 8.14 -11.17
CA SER A 252 -4.76 7.35 -12.25
C SER A 252 -3.76 8.18 -13.06
N LYS A 253 -2.48 7.80 -13.06
CA LYS A 253 -1.45 8.43 -13.89
C LYS A 253 -1.83 8.40 -15.37
N LEU A 254 -2.31 7.24 -15.85
CA LEU A 254 -2.74 7.06 -17.24
C LEU A 254 -3.86 8.02 -17.64
N LYS A 255 -4.78 8.33 -16.73
CA LYS A 255 -5.94 9.18 -17.03
C LYS A 255 -5.59 10.67 -17.00
N TYR A 256 -4.65 11.09 -16.14
CA TYR A 256 -4.49 12.51 -15.79
C TYR A 256 -3.11 13.10 -16.09
N GLU A 257 -2.06 12.29 -16.21
CA GLU A 257 -0.68 12.79 -16.30
C GLU A 257 0.09 12.27 -17.51
N ASP A 258 -0.07 11.00 -17.86
CA ASP A 258 0.75 10.35 -18.87
C ASP A 258 -0.04 9.29 -19.64
N GLU A 259 -0.48 9.63 -20.86
CA GLU A 259 -1.20 8.74 -21.76
C GLU A 259 -0.39 7.50 -22.19
N THR A 260 0.94 7.52 -22.00
CA THR A 260 1.83 6.38 -22.28
C THR A 260 1.97 5.40 -21.12
N ALA A 261 1.42 5.75 -19.94
CA ALA A 261 1.41 4.87 -18.79
C ALA A 261 0.69 3.54 -19.11
N THR A 262 1.19 2.45 -18.54
CA THR A 262 0.77 1.10 -18.95
C THR A 262 -0.48 0.59 -18.26
N SER A 263 -0.96 1.27 -17.23
CA SER A 263 -2.11 0.81 -16.43
C SER A 263 -2.81 1.95 -15.72
N HIS A 264 -4.13 1.86 -15.64
CA HIS A 264 -4.97 2.75 -14.85
C HIS A 264 -4.67 2.74 -13.36
N ARG A 265 -4.06 1.65 -12.87
CA ARG A 265 -3.66 1.43 -11.48
C ARG A 265 -2.41 2.19 -11.05
N ASN A 266 -1.65 2.71 -12.01
CA ASN A 266 -0.44 3.45 -11.68
C ASN A 266 -0.84 4.77 -11.02
N HIS A 267 -0.38 5.00 -9.79
CA HIS A 267 -0.64 6.25 -9.08
C HIS A 267 0.02 7.42 -9.78
N SER A 268 -0.73 8.52 -9.90
CA SER A 268 -0.27 9.82 -10.35
C SER A 268 0.62 10.50 -9.31
N ASP A 269 1.27 11.58 -9.73
CA ASP A 269 2.07 12.44 -8.88
C ASP A 269 1.16 13.30 -7.99
N TYR A 270 -0.04 13.69 -8.46
CA TYR A 270 -1.04 14.47 -7.71
C TYR A 270 -2.44 13.85 -7.72
N LEU A 271 -3.35 14.36 -6.87
CA LEU A 271 -4.78 14.03 -6.93
C LEU A 271 -5.51 14.97 -7.89
N TYR A 272 -6.54 14.46 -8.57
CA TYR A 272 -7.31 15.19 -9.57
C TYR A 272 -8.82 15.22 -9.28
N SER A 273 -9.22 14.76 -8.10
CA SER A 273 -10.60 14.76 -7.64
C SER A 273 -10.66 14.90 -6.13
N ARG A 274 -11.68 15.60 -5.65
CA ARG A 274 -11.98 15.70 -4.22
C ARG A 274 -12.41 14.35 -3.67
N VAL A 275 -12.03 14.06 -2.43
CA VAL A 275 -12.54 12.92 -1.67
C VAL A 275 -13.96 13.23 -1.20
N ASP A 276 -14.92 12.37 -1.54
CA ASP A 276 -16.28 12.45 -1.00
C ASP A 276 -16.38 11.57 0.27
N PRO A 277 -16.54 12.16 1.47
CA PRO A 277 -16.66 11.39 2.70
C PRO A 277 -18.09 10.83 2.91
N TYR A 278 -19.08 11.23 2.10
CA TYR A 278 -20.47 10.80 2.24
C TYR A 278 -21.05 10.98 3.66
N GLY A 279 -20.67 12.08 4.31
CA GLY A 279 -21.06 12.43 5.68
C GLY A 279 -20.30 11.71 6.79
N LEU A 280 -19.27 10.92 6.46
CA LEU A 280 -18.42 10.24 7.43
C LEU A 280 -17.26 11.12 7.90
N ASP A 281 -16.81 10.82 9.11
CA ASP A 281 -15.58 11.38 9.67
C ASP A 281 -14.45 10.36 9.37
N ILE A 282 -13.63 10.65 8.35
CA ILE A 282 -12.57 9.73 7.83
C ILE A 282 -11.17 10.35 7.84
N ASP A 283 -10.15 9.55 8.08
CA ASP A 283 -8.75 9.94 7.88
C ASP A 283 -8.29 9.42 6.53
N VAL A 284 -7.55 10.23 5.77
CA VAL A 284 -7.18 9.91 4.39
C VAL A 284 -5.67 10.01 4.20
N GLU A 285 -5.08 8.90 3.77
CA GLU A 285 -3.71 8.87 3.28
C GLU A 285 -3.69 9.11 1.78
N ILE A 286 -3.05 10.20 1.36
CA ILE A 286 -2.81 10.53 -0.03
C ILE A 286 -1.64 9.66 -0.54
N GLU A 287 -1.97 8.73 -1.43
CA GLU A 287 -1.03 7.78 -2.02
C GLU A 287 -0.47 8.24 -3.38
N ALA A 288 -0.10 9.51 -3.48
CA ALA A 288 0.45 10.10 -4.70
C ALA A 288 1.99 10.07 -4.70
N LYS A 289 2.61 10.15 -5.90
CA LYS A 289 4.09 10.14 -5.99
C LYS A 289 4.73 11.44 -5.49
N ALA A 290 4.04 12.59 -5.55
CA ALA A 290 4.56 13.87 -5.06
C ALA A 290 4.42 14.08 -3.54
N LYS A 291 3.89 13.09 -2.80
CA LYS A 291 3.92 13.05 -1.32
C LYS A 291 3.29 14.28 -0.66
N GLU A 292 4.01 14.97 0.22
CA GLU A 292 3.52 16.16 0.92
C GLU A 292 3.14 17.29 -0.05
N LYS A 293 3.77 17.37 -1.23
CA LYS A 293 3.37 18.34 -2.26
C LYS A 293 1.99 18.04 -2.82
N ALA A 294 1.64 16.76 -2.94
CA ALA A 294 0.28 16.35 -3.34
C ALA A 294 -0.75 16.65 -2.25
N TYR A 295 -0.38 16.44 -0.98
CA TYR A 295 -1.19 16.89 0.15
C TYR A 295 -1.42 18.40 0.11
N MET A 296 -0.36 19.20 0.01
CA MET A 296 -0.47 20.67 0.02
C MET A 296 -1.36 21.18 -1.09
N ARG A 297 -1.11 20.72 -2.32
CA ARG A 297 -1.95 21.05 -3.48
C ARG A 297 -3.41 20.63 -3.28
N TYR A 298 -3.65 19.44 -2.74
CA TYR A 298 -5.02 18.97 -2.47
C TYR A 298 -5.75 19.87 -1.46
N MET A 299 -5.06 20.24 -0.36
CA MET A 299 -5.65 21.10 0.67
C MET A 299 -5.99 22.50 0.13
N GLU A 300 -5.16 23.05 -0.75
CA GLU A 300 -5.43 24.34 -1.41
C GLU A 300 -6.57 24.22 -2.43
N GLU A 301 -6.48 23.29 -3.39
CA GLU A 301 -7.41 23.20 -4.51
C GLU A 301 -8.80 22.70 -4.13
N PHE A 302 -8.89 21.73 -3.21
CA PHE A 302 -10.15 21.04 -2.91
C PHE A 302 -10.72 21.35 -1.52
N GLU A 303 -9.88 21.68 -0.54
CA GLU A 303 -10.33 22.03 0.81
C GLU A 303 -10.27 23.54 1.10
N GLY A 304 -9.72 24.35 0.18
CA GLY A 304 -9.69 25.81 0.30
C GLY A 304 -8.83 26.31 1.46
N VAL A 305 -7.85 25.52 1.89
CA VAL A 305 -6.93 25.89 2.96
C VAL A 305 -5.84 26.81 2.40
N ASP A 306 -5.75 28.03 2.95
CA ASP A 306 -4.61 28.91 2.71
C ASP A 306 -3.41 28.42 3.54
N LEU A 307 -2.48 27.74 2.86
CA LEU A 307 -1.25 27.24 3.47
C LEU A 307 -0.17 28.33 3.65
N GLY A 308 -0.46 29.58 3.27
CA GLY A 308 0.40 30.73 3.46
C GLY A 308 1.66 30.75 2.58
N PRO A 309 2.55 31.75 2.78
CA PRO A 309 3.69 32.01 1.90
C PRO A 309 4.77 30.92 1.92
N ALA A 310 4.87 30.12 3.00
CA ALA A 310 5.77 28.97 3.04
C ALA A 310 5.42 27.92 1.96
N TRP A 311 4.15 27.84 1.56
CA TRP A 311 3.72 27.03 0.42
C TRP A 311 4.04 27.70 -0.91
N THR A 312 3.97 29.05 -1.01
CA THR A 312 4.27 29.76 -2.26
C THR A 312 5.69 29.56 -2.78
N ASP A 313 6.66 29.31 -1.90
CA ASP A 313 8.03 28.99 -2.31
C ASP A 313 8.14 27.57 -2.89
N VAL A 314 7.41 26.60 -2.33
CA VAL A 314 7.40 25.23 -2.85
C VAL A 314 6.54 25.14 -4.12
N THR A 315 5.45 25.90 -4.27
CA THR A 315 4.71 26.00 -5.55
C THR A 315 5.55 26.67 -6.61
N ALA A 316 6.28 27.74 -6.30
CA ALA A 316 7.20 28.36 -7.24
C ALA A 316 8.28 27.39 -7.69
N GLU A 317 8.86 26.61 -6.77
CA GLU A 317 9.80 25.54 -7.11
C GLU A 317 9.17 24.40 -7.92
N ILE A 318 7.93 23.98 -7.62
CA ILE A 318 7.20 22.97 -8.41
C ILE A 318 6.92 23.49 -9.81
N MET A 319 6.45 24.72 -9.95
CA MET A 319 6.21 25.36 -11.24
C MET A 319 7.50 25.45 -12.05
N LEU A 320 8.63 25.79 -11.41
CA LEU A 320 9.94 25.77 -12.04
C LEU A 320 10.37 24.35 -12.45
N GLU A 321 10.15 23.32 -11.61
CA GLU A 321 10.45 21.92 -11.95
C GLU A 321 9.61 21.40 -13.12
N VAL A 322 8.32 21.74 -13.16
CA VAL A 322 7.42 21.42 -14.28
C VAL A 322 7.90 22.10 -15.56
N LEU A 323 8.19 23.40 -15.50
CA LEU A 323 8.72 24.16 -16.63
C LEU A 323 10.07 23.61 -17.11
N ASP A 324 10.96 23.25 -16.19
CA ASP A 324 12.26 22.65 -16.52
C ASP A 324 12.09 21.24 -17.13
N GLY A 325 11.13 20.46 -16.64
CA GLY A 325 10.74 19.16 -17.19
C GLY A 325 10.22 19.27 -18.62
N GLU A 326 9.26 20.16 -18.86
CA GLU A 326 8.72 20.46 -20.19
C GLU A 326 9.82 20.95 -21.15
N GLN A 327 10.72 21.82 -20.66
CA GLN A 327 11.86 22.28 -21.45
C GLN A 327 12.86 21.16 -21.75
N ALA A 328 13.11 20.26 -20.80
CA ALA A 328 13.99 19.11 -20.99
C ALA A 328 13.41 18.14 -22.04
N GLU A 329 12.10 17.89 -21.98
CA GLU A 329 11.39 17.07 -22.95
C GLU A 329 11.39 17.72 -24.35
N ALA A 330 11.10 19.02 -24.45
CA ALA A 330 11.20 19.77 -25.71
C ALA A 330 12.61 19.68 -26.32
N ARG A 331 13.66 19.76 -25.50
CA ARG A 331 15.06 19.59 -25.94
C ARG A 331 15.33 18.15 -26.40
N ALA A 332 14.78 17.14 -25.73
CA ALA A 332 14.91 15.74 -26.11
C ALA A 332 14.21 15.43 -27.44
N THR A 333 12.99 15.94 -27.62
CA THR A 333 12.22 15.84 -28.88
C THR A 333 12.96 16.51 -30.04
N LYS A 334 13.51 17.70 -29.83
CA LYS A 334 14.34 18.39 -30.84
C LYS A 334 15.60 17.59 -31.22
N ARG A 335 16.21 16.88 -30.27
CA ARG A 335 17.35 15.99 -30.55
C ARG A 335 16.95 14.75 -31.36
N ARG A 336 15.79 14.14 -31.07
CA ARG A 336 15.24 13.01 -31.85
C ARG A 336 14.95 13.41 -33.30
N LEU A 337 14.21 14.51 -33.51
CA LEU A 337 13.90 15.02 -34.85
C LEU A 337 15.17 15.37 -35.65
N LYS A 338 16.19 15.92 -34.98
CA LYS A 338 17.48 16.20 -35.61
C LYS A 338 18.23 14.92 -35.99
N ALA A 339 18.16 13.87 -35.17
CA ALA A 339 18.76 12.58 -35.47
C ALA A 339 18.06 11.89 -36.66
N GLU A 340 16.73 11.93 -36.72
CA GLU A 340 15.93 11.39 -37.82
C GLU A 340 16.15 12.15 -39.14
N ALA A 341 16.29 13.47 -39.09
CA ALA A 341 16.64 14.29 -40.25
C ALA A 341 18.09 14.06 -40.75
N SER A 342 19.01 13.69 -39.85
CA SER A 342 20.37 13.31 -40.24
C SER A 342 20.46 11.90 -40.84
N ASP A 343 19.50 11.02 -40.53
CA ASP A 343 19.43 9.67 -41.10
C ASP A 343 18.75 9.67 -42.48
N SER A 344 17.79 10.58 -42.71
CA SER A 344 17.12 10.73 -44.01
C SER A 344 17.99 11.40 -45.09
N THR A 345 19.02 12.15 -44.70
CA THR A 345 19.97 12.79 -45.63
C THR A 345 21.06 11.86 -46.14
N TYR A 346 21.19 10.64 -45.60
CA TYR A 346 22.14 9.63 -46.10
C TYR A 346 21.57 8.76 -47.24
N SER A 347 20.26 8.85 -47.53
CA SER A 347 19.58 7.99 -48.53
C SER A 347 19.41 8.62 -49.93
N GLN A 348 19.88 9.84 -50.17
CA GLN A 348 19.71 10.50 -51.48
C GLN A 348 21.03 11.05 -52.05
N SER A 349 21.98 10.18 -52.35
CA SER A 349 23.02 10.49 -53.37
C SER A 349 23.78 9.23 -53.79
N ASN A 350 23.19 8.40 -54.67
CA ASN A 350 24.01 7.65 -55.63
C ASN A 350 23.17 7.04 -56.78
N THR A 351 23.04 7.79 -57.87
CA THR A 351 22.68 7.24 -59.19
C THR A 351 23.51 7.95 -60.26
N GLY A 352 24.44 7.23 -60.92
CA GLY A 352 25.25 7.80 -62.02
C GLY A 352 26.33 6.90 -62.63
N ALA A 353 25.94 6.05 -63.58
CA ALA A 353 26.58 5.60 -64.84
C ALA A 353 28.14 5.43 -65.02
N SER A 354 28.54 4.16 -65.20
CA SER A 354 29.32 3.50 -66.29
C SER A 354 30.58 4.10 -67.02
N THR A 355 31.74 3.44 -66.78
CA THR A 355 32.80 2.86 -67.70
C THR A 355 33.73 3.73 -68.59
N PRO A 356 34.85 3.20 -69.16
CA PRO A 356 36.00 2.48 -68.57
C PRO A 356 37.39 2.91 -69.16
N SER A 357 38.52 2.47 -68.54
CA SER A 357 39.78 1.98 -69.18
C SER A 357 41.07 2.34 -68.41
N GLY A 358 42.07 1.43 -68.46
CA GLY A 358 43.48 1.86 -68.55
C GLY A 358 44.50 1.49 -67.46
N ARG A 359 44.88 0.21 -67.38
CA ARG A 359 46.26 -0.35 -67.17
C ARG A 359 47.16 0.01 -65.96
N ASN A 360 47.55 -1.11 -65.31
CA ASN A 360 48.89 -1.56 -64.85
C ASN A 360 49.57 -0.94 -63.62
N GLY A 361 49.92 -1.82 -62.66
CA GLY A 361 51.12 -1.62 -61.84
C GLY A 361 51.25 -2.35 -60.49
N LYS A 362 51.50 -3.67 -60.52
CA LYS A 362 52.32 -4.47 -59.57
C LYS A 362 52.02 -4.51 -58.04
N ARG A 363 51.67 -5.74 -57.63
CA ARG A 363 52.22 -6.59 -56.53
C ARG A 363 52.14 -6.14 -55.06
N GLY A 364 51.38 -6.93 -54.29
CA GLY A 364 51.55 -7.15 -52.85
C GLY A 364 50.43 -8.05 -52.31
N HIS A 365 50.69 -9.34 -52.08
CA HIS A 365 49.76 -10.30 -51.49
C HIS A 365 49.72 -10.18 -49.96
N ALA A 366 48.54 -10.04 -49.37
CA ALA A 366 48.24 -10.47 -48.00
C ALA A 366 46.74 -10.78 -47.87
N ALA A 367 46.46 -11.88 -47.19
CA ALA A 367 45.21 -12.64 -47.23
C ALA A 367 44.05 -12.04 -46.43
N THR A 368 42.85 -12.32 -46.93
CA THR A 368 41.50 -12.02 -46.45
C THR A 368 41.16 -12.72 -45.13
N PRO A 369 40.43 -12.08 -44.19
CA PRO A 369 39.62 -12.80 -43.22
C PRO A 369 38.16 -12.84 -43.69
N THR A 370 37.65 -14.05 -43.87
CA THR A 370 36.27 -14.38 -44.16
C THR A 370 35.36 -14.11 -42.96
N ARG A 371 34.23 -13.46 -43.24
CA ARG A 371 33.14 -13.13 -42.33
C ARG A 371 32.45 -14.43 -41.85
N LYS A 372 32.52 -14.75 -40.56
CA LYS A 372 31.73 -15.84 -39.95
C LYS A 372 30.26 -15.43 -39.80
N PRO A 373 29.28 -16.30 -40.12
CA PRO A 373 27.86 -16.02 -39.87
C PRO A 373 27.54 -16.17 -38.37
N LYS A 374 26.80 -15.21 -37.80
CA LYS A 374 26.27 -15.31 -36.44
C LYS A 374 25.15 -16.36 -36.41
N ALA A 375 25.28 -17.32 -35.52
CA ALA A 375 24.35 -18.43 -35.29
C ALA A 375 23.05 -17.96 -34.62
N LYS A 376 21.92 -18.55 -35.04
CA LYS A 376 20.61 -18.45 -34.38
C LYS A 376 20.63 -19.12 -32.99
N PRO A 377 19.89 -18.63 -31.98
CA PRO A 377 19.83 -19.29 -30.69
C PRO A 377 19.04 -20.61 -30.79
N ARG A 378 19.69 -21.72 -30.39
CA ARG A 378 19.08 -23.04 -30.24
C ARG A 378 18.23 -23.06 -28.96
N LYS A 379 16.96 -23.47 -29.11
CA LYS A 379 16.10 -23.93 -28.01
C LYS A 379 16.80 -25.07 -27.26
N ARG A 380 17.00 -24.94 -25.95
CA ARG A 380 17.50 -26.03 -25.10
C ARG A 380 16.30 -26.72 -24.44
N ALA A 381 16.12 -27.97 -24.81
CA ALA A 381 15.15 -28.89 -24.22
C ALA A 381 15.87 -29.90 -23.32
N LEU A 382 15.18 -30.23 -22.22
CA LEU A 382 15.27 -31.40 -21.33
C LEU A 382 16.58 -31.70 -20.56
N ARG A 383 16.43 -31.90 -19.23
CA ARG A 383 16.31 -33.26 -18.69
C ARG A 383 15.71 -33.26 -17.27
N THR A 384 14.72 -34.12 -17.12
CA THR A 384 14.14 -34.65 -15.89
C THR A 384 15.22 -35.36 -15.06
N SER A 385 15.33 -35.02 -13.78
CA SER A 385 16.04 -35.82 -12.79
C SER A 385 15.04 -36.63 -11.99
N THR A 386 15.18 -37.94 -12.11
CA THR A 386 14.59 -38.99 -11.28
C THR A 386 14.87 -38.71 -9.79
N VAL A 387 13.81 -38.60 -8.99
CA VAL A 387 13.90 -38.61 -7.53
C VAL A 387 14.01 -40.06 -7.09
N VAL A 388 15.11 -40.36 -6.41
CA VAL A 388 15.31 -41.60 -5.66
C VAL A 388 14.47 -41.50 -4.40
N LYS A 389 13.64 -42.53 -4.15
CA LYS A 389 12.93 -42.73 -2.88
C LYS A 389 13.96 -43.01 -1.79
N GLU A 390 14.00 -42.18 -0.76
CA GLU A 390 14.49 -42.60 0.55
C GLU A 390 13.28 -42.80 1.46
N GLU A 391 13.11 -44.06 1.87
CA GLU A 391 12.25 -44.50 2.94
C GLU A 391 12.83 -44.00 4.27
N SER A 392 11.99 -43.43 5.12
CA SER A 392 12.30 -43.30 6.54
C SER A 392 11.29 -44.15 7.30
N GLU A 393 11.77 -45.30 7.76
CA GLU A 393 11.09 -46.16 8.72
C GLU A 393 11.25 -45.57 10.12
N ASP A 394 10.10 -45.52 10.79
CA ASP A 394 9.82 -45.61 12.22
C ASP A 394 11.00 -45.73 13.20
N LEU A 395 11.04 -44.80 14.16
CA LEU A 395 11.54 -45.07 15.51
C LEU A 395 10.47 -44.75 16.54
N ASN A 396 9.71 -45.81 16.87
CA ASN A 396 8.96 -45.98 18.09
C ASN A 396 9.92 -45.93 19.29
N LEU A 397 9.71 -44.97 20.21
CA LEU A 397 10.19 -45.06 21.59
C LEU A 397 9.01 -45.00 22.55
N LEU A 398 8.57 -46.20 22.90
CA LEU A 398 7.99 -46.68 24.15
C LEU A 398 7.66 -45.60 25.20
N SER A 399 6.36 -45.35 25.41
CA SER A 399 5.83 -44.91 26.69
C SER A 399 5.17 -46.11 27.38
N GLY A 400 5.62 -46.39 28.60
CA GLY A 400 5.05 -47.38 29.50
C GLY A 400 5.58 -47.12 30.91
N GLY A 401 4.67 -46.95 31.87
CA GLY A 401 5.03 -46.84 33.29
C GLY A 401 4.20 -45.82 34.08
N ASP A 402 2.93 -46.16 34.31
CA ASP A 402 2.22 -46.13 35.60
C ASP A 402 2.38 -44.96 36.60
N SER A 403 1.22 -44.31 36.80
CA SER A 403 0.56 -43.96 38.07
C SER A 403 1.35 -43.40 39.25
N VAL A 404 0.93 -42.24 39.76
CA VAL A 404 0.47 -42.08 41.15
C VAL A 404 -0.40 -40.82 41.31
N ASP A 405 -1.60 -41.02 41.84
CA ASP A 405 -2.47 -40.01 42.44
C ASP A 405 -1.77 -39.31 43.62
N LEU A 406 -1.91 -37.99 43.75
CA LEU A 406 -1.81 -37.30 45.04
C LEU A 406 -2.66 -36.00 45.01
N VAL A 407 -3.87 -36.13 45.57
CA VAL A 407 -4.58 -35.20 46.47
C VAL A 407 -4.56 -33.70 46.17
N SER A 408 -5.72 -33.19 45.76
CA SER A 408 -6.19 -31.86 46.10
C SER A 408 -6.76 -31.85 47.53
N SER A 409 -6.45 -30.81 48.32
CA SER A 409 -7.43 -30.05 49.12
C SER A 409 -6.79 -29.21 50.24
N VAL A 410 -7.49 -28.08 50.48
CA VAL A 410 -7.55 -27.23 51.70
C VAL A 410 -6.40 -26.25 51.94
N SER A 411 -6.68 -24.95 51.73
CA SER A 411 -7.07 -24.03 52.83
C SER A 411 -7.12 -22.59 52.34
N GLU A 412 -8.30 -21.97 52.40
CA GLU A 412 -8.39 -20.54 52.74
C GLU A 412 -9.72 -20.30 53.45
N SER A 413 -9.61 -19.83 54.68
CA SER A 413 -10.67 -19.62 55.65
C SER A 413 -11.25 -18.22 55.52
N VAL A 414 -12.58 -18.18 55.42
CA VAL A 414 -13.54 -17.23 56.01
C VAL A 414 -12.97 -16.12 56.91
N GLY A 415 -13.36 -14.89 56.60
CA GLY A 415 -13.40 -13.73 57.50
C GLY A 415 -14.66 -12.90 57.22
N GLU A 416 -15.41 -12.63 58.28
CA GLU A 416 -16.84 -12.31 58.36
C GLU A 416 -17.28 -10.93 57.82
N MET A 417 -18.57 -10.85 57.47
CA MET A 417 -19.34 -9.64 57.14
C MET A 417 -20.10 -9.05 58.35
N SER A 418 -20.48 -7.77 58.17
CA SER A 418 -21.76 -7.10 58.56
C SER A 418 -21.81 -6.28 59.87
N PRO A 419 -22.79 -5.35 60.05
CA PRO A 419 -23.88 -4.85 59.17
C PRO A 419 -23.93 -3.28 59.11
N GLU A 420 -24.78 -2.54 58.37
CA GLU A 420 -26.25 -2.40 58.45
C GLU A 420 -26.82 -1.49 57.32
N GLN A 421 -28.01 -1.89 56.80
CA GLN A 421 -29.27 -1.14 56.56
C GLN A 421 -29.29 0.11 55.63
N SER A 422 -30.31 0.41 54.80
CA SER A 422 -31.71 -0.01 54.63
C SER A 422 -32.22 0.48 53.26
N GLY A 423 -32.99 -0.30 52.49
CA GLY A 423 -34.44 -0.09 52.29
C GLY A 423 -34.77 -0.08 50.78
N GLY A 424 -35.41 -1.11 50.23
CA GLY A 424 -36.86 -1.16 49.93
C GLY A 424 -37.13 -0.68 48.49
N SER A 425 -37.85 -1.34 47.60
CA SER A 425 -39.05 -2.16 47.73
C SER A 425 -39.44 -2.74 46.34
N SER A 426 -39.99 -3.98 46.32
CA SER A 426 -41.08 -4.53 45.46
C SER A 426 -41.01 -4.40 43.93
N ASP A 427 -41.46 -5.32 43.08
CA ASP A 427 -42.15 -6.63 43.11
C ASP A 427 -42.16 -7.07 41.62
N ALA A 428 -41.75 -8.28 41.23
CA ALA A 428 -42.46 -9.58 41.22
C ALA A 428 -43.04 -9.97 39.84
N TYR A 429 -42.59 -11.15 39.35
CA TYR A 429 -43.38 -12.24 38.72
C TYR A 429 -44.07 -11.97 37.35
N VAL A 430 -44.24 -12.90 36.37
CA VAL A 430 -43.85 -14.30 36.14
C VAL A 430 -44.14 -14.69 34.67
N GLY A 431 -43.49 -15.74 34.17
CA GLY A 431 -43.98 -16.67 33.11
C GLY A 431 -43.72 -16.20 31.66
N GLY A 432 -43.10 -16.95 30.75
CA GLY A 432 -42.97 -18.39 30.59
C GLY A 432 -43.98 -18.87 29.54
N GLU A 433 -43.54 -19.12 28.30
CA GLU A 433 -44.01 -20.23 27.45
C GLU A 433 -43.32 -20.26 26.07
N THR A 434 -42.91 -21.46 25.69
CA THR A 434 -42.38 -21.90 24.38
C THR A 434 -43.52 -22.19 23.41
N VAL A 435 -43.42 -21.76 22.14
CA VAL A 435 -44.17 -22.38 21.02
C VAL A 435 -43.31 -22.45 19.75
N THR A 436 -43.43 -23.62 19.11
CA THR A 436 -42.79 -24.15 17.90
C THR A 436 -43.16 -23.49 16.58
N ALA A 437 -42.28 -23.62 15.59
CA ALA A 437 -42.38 -23.19 14.18
C ALA A 437 -43.53 -23.84 13.37
N PRO A 438 -43.78 -23.31 12.15
CA PRO A 438 -43.79 -24.22 11.00
C PRO A 438 -43.03 -23.73 9.74
N VAL A 439 -42.61 -24.72 8.97
CA VAL A 439 -41.94 -24.70 7.66
C VAL A 439 -42.94 -24.40 6.53
N ALA A 440 -42.53 -23.65 5.49
CA ALA A 440 -43.19 -23.67 4.18
C ALA A 440 -42.19 -23.60 3.01
N LYS A 441 -42.60 -24.21 1.89
CA LYS A 441 -41.81 -24.82 0.80
C LYS A 441 -41.40 -23.87 -0.35
N ARG A 442 -40.43 -24.35 -1.13
CA ARG A 442 -39.79 -23.77 -2.34
C ARG A 442 -40.69 -23.65 -3.61
N ARG A 443 -40.18 -22.83 -4.56
CA ARG A 443 -40.13 -22.89 -6.08
C ARG A 443 -41.07 -21.92 -6.88
N PRO A 444 -40.82 -21.61 -8.19
CA PRO A 444 -39.69 -20.84 -8.77
C PRO A 444 -40.05 -19.86 -9.95
N SER A 445 -39.10 -18.99 -10.34
CA SER A 445 -38.82 -18.40 -11.69
C SER A 445 -39.81 -17.44 -12.41
N ARG A 446 -39.27 -16.31 -12.93
CA ARG A 446 -39.18 -15.87 -14.36
C ARG A 446 -38.67 -14.41 -14.44
N ARG A 447 -37.47 -14.17 -14.98
CA ARG A 447 -37.16 -13.58 -16.32
C ARG A 447 -37.78 -12.20 -16.64
N CYS A 448 -36.93 -11.17 -16.70
CA CYS A 448 -37.00 -9.99 -17.58
C CYS A 448 -35.53 -9.59 -17.85
N ALA A 449 -34.96 -9.85 -19.03
CA ALA A 449 -35.10 -9.15 -20.31
C ALA A 449 -34.28 -7.85 -20.36
N GLU A 450 -33.39 -7.82 -21.35
CA GLU A 450 -32.28 -6.92 -21.62
C GLU A 450 -32.72 -5.51 -22.03
N ALA A 451 -31.90 -4.50 -21.73
CA ALA A 451 -31.81 -3.26 -22.50
C ALA A 451 -30.39 -2.67 -22.39
N ARG A 452 -29.69 -2.59 -23.54
CA ARG A 452 -28.46 -1.82 -23.73
C ARG A 452 -28.82 -0.41 -24.21
N PRO A 453 -28.07 0.66 -23.86
CA PRO A 453 -28.09 1.89 -24.64
C PRO A 453 -26.93 1.93 -25.65
N ASP A 454 -27.28 2.45 -26.81
CA ASP A 454 -26.51 2.67 -28.02
C ASP A 454 -25.70 3.99 -27.93
N TYR A 455 -24.46 3.99 -28.43
CA TYR A 455 -23.62 5.19 -28.52
C TYR A 455 -23.66 5.71 -29.95
N GLY A 456 -24.43 6.79 -30.18
CA GLY A 456 -24.42 7.55 -31.43
C GLY A 456 -23.43 8.71 -31.36
N ARG A 457 -22.41 8.68 -32.22
CA ARG A 457 -21.66 9.86 -32.67
C ARG A 457 -22.50 10.62 -33.70
N GLU A 458 -22.56 11.94 -33.62
CA GLU A 458 -22.56 12.81 -34.81
C GLU A 458 -21.75 14.08 -34.54
N THR A 459 -21.18 14.59 -35.63
CA THR A 459 -20.09 15.54 -35.79
C THR A 459 -20.57 16.83 -36.45
N GLU A 460 -19.80 17.91 -36.25
CA GLU A 460 -19.70 19.12 -37.09
C GLU A 460 -20.94 20.07 -37.14
N GLY A 461 -20.81 21.39 -37.10
CA GLY A 461 -19.65 22.26 -37.10
C GLY A 461 -20.05 23.75 -37.21
N ALA A 462 -19.02 24.59 -37.13
CA ALA A 462 -18.87 25.95 -37.69
C ALA A 462 -19.79 27.10 -37.22
N GLY A 463 -19.19 28.26 -36.93
CA GLY A 463 -19.88 29.55 -36.92
C GLY A 463 -19.42 30.56 -35.86
N ILE A 464 -18.17 31.03 -35.84
CA ILE A 464 -17.73 32.43 -36.14
C ILE A 464 -18.52 33.60 -35.50
N ASP A 465 -17.71 34.53 -34.96
CA ASP A 465 -17.95 35.95 -34.64
C ASP A 465 -18.94 36.25 -33.50
N GLY A 466 -18.70 37.13 -32.54
CA GLY A 466 -17.66 38.14 -32.34
C GLY A 466 -18.25 39.23 -31.44
N LEU A 467 -17.43 39.72 -30.50
CA LEU A 467 -17.39 41.07 -29.90
C LEU A 467 -18.63 41.63 -29.17
N ASP A 468 -18.33 42.09 -27.93
CA ASP A 468 -18.77 43.33 -27.24
C ASP A 468 -20.28 43.63 -27.16
N VAL A 469 -20.87 44.03 -26.02
CA VAL A 469 -20.67 45.30 -25.32
C VAL A 469 -21.46 45.24 -23.99
N VAL A 470 -20.78 45.59 -22.90
CA VAL A 470 -21.10 46.56 -21.80
C VAL A 470 -22.56 47.00 -21.51
N GLU A 471 -22.77 47.33 -20.22
CA GLU A 471 -23.84 48.14 -19.58
C GLU A 471 -25.18 47.43 -19.29
N SER A 472 -25.92 47.65 -18.21
CA SER A 472 -25.80 48.28 -16.88
C SER A 472 -27.20 48.15 -16.25
N ASP A 473 -27.27 48.12 -14.91
CA ASP A 473 -28.47 48.33 -14.06
C ASP A 473 -29.58 47.26 -14.18
N GLU A 474 -30.21 46.70 -13.14
CA GLU A 474 -30.47 47.04 -11.73
C GLU A 474 -30.34 45.79 -10.83
#